data_AF-A0A3S4T4Z6-F1
#
_entry.id   AF-A0A3S4T4Z6-F1
#
_cell.length_a   1.000
_cell.length_b   1.000
_cell.length_c   1.000
_cell.angle_alpha   90.00
_cell.angle_beta   90.00
_cell.angle_gamma   90.00
#
_symmetry.space_group_name_H-M   'P 1'
#
loop_
_entity.id
_entity.type
_entity.pdbx_description
1 polymer ?
#
loop_
_entity_poly.entity_id
_entity_poly.type
_entity_poly.pdbx_seq_one_letter_code
_entity_poly.pdbx_strand_id
1 'polypeptide(L)'
;MSMVVERGLARCPRCVAVADYVFIEASSEQTGRELRYEVRCRKCGECYSEDSYAAATTSTEVALIQWPPDCEPVPPRDWRNEAREKVSAAADAGKAEIEVLSRQAQRLYQHSRSWLYERLAARNVDQTGGYAGGG
;
A
#
# COMPACT_ATOMS: atom_id res chain seq x y z
N MET A 1 21.48 -25.91 45.37
CA MET A 1 21.79 -24.52 45.86
C MET A 1 21.53 -23.57 44.70
N SER A 2 21.03 -22.35 44.93
CA SER A 2 20.79 -21.36 43.85
C SER A 2 21.81 -20.23 43.88
N MET A 3 22.37 -19.89 42.73
CA MET A 3 23.39 -18.85 42.58
C MET A 3 23.04 -17.93 41.42
N VAL A 4 23.10 -16.61 41.65
CA VAL A 4 22.99 -15.64 40.55
C VAL A 4 24.29 -15.69 39.75
N VAL A 5 24.20 -16.08 38.49
CA VAL A 5 25.36 -16.21 37.58
C VAL A 5 25.56 -15.00 36.69
N GLU A 6 24.48 -14.26 36.41
CA GLU A 6 24.53 -13.04 35.62
C GLU A 6 23.43 -12.06 36.08
N ARG A 7 23.67 -10.76 35.90
CA ARG A 7 22.69 -9.69 36.13
C ARG A 7 22.91 -8.53 35.16
N GLY A 8 21.85 -7.85 34.81
CA GLY A 8 21.92 -6.69 33.92
C GLY A 8 20.60 -5.93 33.81
N LEU A 9 20.45 -5.18 32.72
CA LEU A 9 19.25 -4.40 32.43
C LEU A 9 18.54 -4.95 31.19
N ALA A 10 17.22 -5.10 31.29
CA ALA A 10 16.34 -5.54 30.21
C ALA A 10 15.10 -4.63 30.14
N ARG A 11 14.25 -4.88 29.14
CA ARG A 11 12.93 -4.24 29.03
C ARG A 11 11.89 -5.10 29.71
N CYS A 12 11.06 -4.50 30.57
CA CYS A 12 9.92 -5.18 31.18
C CYS A 12 8.95 -5.64 30.08
N PRO A 13 8.58 -6.93 29.98
CA PRO A 13 7.64 -7.42 28.97
C PRO A 13 6.26 -6.78 29.04
N ARG A 14 5.85 -6.30 30.23
CA ARG A 14 4.53 -5.67 30.44
C ARG A 14 4.49 -4.18 30.09
N CYS A 15 5.48 -3.41 30.54
CA CYS A 15 5.42 -1.94 30.44
C CYS A 15 6.60 -1.28 29.72
N VAL A 16 7.55 -2.07 29.22
CA VAL A 16 8.73 -1.65 28.41
C VAL A 16 9.68 -0.68 29.15
N ALA A 17 9.46 -0.47 30.45
CA ALA A 17 10.41 0.23 31.30
C ALA A 17 11.72 -0.55 31.40
N VAL A 18 12.81 0.17 31.67
CA VAL A 18 14.07 -0.47 32.04
C VAL A 18 13.87 -1.18 33.38
N ALA A 19 14.25 -2.45 33.43
CA ALA A 19 14.11 -3.34 34.58
C ALA A 19 15.39 -4.14 34.78
N ASP A 20 15.62 -4.60 36.02
CA ASP A 20 16.75 -5.46 36.35
C ASP A 20 16.43 -6.89 35.89
N TYR A 21 17.35 -7.56 35.20
CA TYR A 21 17.29 -9.00 34.96
C TYR A 21 18.39 -9.74 35.71
N VAL A 22 18.14 -11.01 36.02
CA VAL A 22 19.10 -11.94 36.60
C VAL A 22 18.98 -13.32 35.95
N PHE A 23 20.12 -14.00 35.79
CA PHE A 23 20.14 -15.44 35.56
C PHE A 23 20.54 -16.14 36.87
N ILE A 24 19.74 -17.11 37.28
CA ILE A 24 19.91 -17.88 38.51
C ILE A 24 20.11 -19.32 38.11
N GLU A 25 21.28 -19.86 38.44
CA GLU A 25 21.55 -21.27 38.26
C GLU A 25 21.16 -22.04 39.53
N ALA A 26 20.36 -23.09 39.36
CA ALA A 26 20.07 -24.05 40.40
C ALA A 26 20.76 -25.38 40.08
N SER A 27 21.65 -25.81 40.97
CA SER A 27 22.17 -27.18 40.93
C SER A 27 21.25 -28.10 41.73
N SER A 28 20.66 -29.08 41.04
CA SER A 28 19.97 -30.23 41.64
C SER A 28 20.71 -31.50 41.24
N GLU A 29 21.07 -32.33 42.22
CA GLU A 29 21.76 -33.61 42.00
C GLU A 29 20.95 -34.58 41.14
N GLN A 30 19.62 -34.38 41.02
CA GLN A 30 18.72 -35.30 40.33
C GLN A 30 18.22 -34.84 38.95
N THR A 31 18.37 -33.57 38.56
CA THR A 31 17.63 -33.02 37.39
C THR A 31 18.50 -32.24 36.39
N GLY A 32 19.82 -32.20 36.59
CA GLY A 32 20.72 -31.41 35.74
C GLY A 32 20.70 -29.93 36.09
N ARG A 33 21.52 -29.15 35.38
CA ARG A 33 21.70 -27.71 35.60
C ARG A 33 20.47 -26.96 35.09
N GLU A 34 19.66 -26.42 36.00
CA GLU A 34 18.51 -25.55 35.70
C GLU A 34 18.97 -24.09 35.74
N LEU A 35 18.62 -23.33 34.70
CA LEU A 35 18.91 -21.90 34.59
C LEU A 35 17.60 -21.11 34.53
N ARG A 36 17.34 -20.30 35.55
CA ARG A 36 16.18 -19.41 35.60
C ARG A 36 16.56 -18.01 35.15
N TYR A 37 15.90 -17.48 34.14
CA TYR A 37 15.92 -16.07 33.78
C TYR A 37 14.79 -15.34 34.51
N GLU A 38 15.09 -14.21 35.16
CA GLU A 38 14.08 -13.42 35.89
C GLU A 38 14.24 -11.92 35.60
N VAL A 39 13.13 -11.22 35.32
CA VAL A 39 13.07 -9.76 35.11
C VAL A 39 12.15 -9.12 36.15
N ARG A 40 12.71 -8.23 36.97
CA ARG A 40 11.99 -7.54 38.06
C ARG A 40 11.77 -6.07 37.72
N CYS A 41 10.54 -5.72 37.41
CA CYS A 41 10.17 -4.35 37.06
C CYS A 41 9.72 -3.55 38.27
N ARG A 42 10.52 -2.56 38.69
CA ARG A 42 10.14 -1.65 39.80
C ARG A 42 9.07 -0.63 39.41
N LYS A 43 8.85 -0.39 38.11
CA LYS A 43 7.85 0.58 37.63
C LYS A 43 6.43 0.03 37.72
N CYS A 44 6.18 -1.18 37.22
CA CYS A 44 4.84 -1.78 37.21
C CYS A 44 4.67 -2.94 38.20
N GLY A 45 5.73 -3.32 38.92
CA GLY A 45 5.68 -4.38 39.93
C GLY A 45 5.73 -5.81 39.37
N GLU A 46 5.78 -5.97 38.04
CA GLU A 46 5.84 -7.28 37.43
C GLU A 46 7.15 -8.00 37.68
N CYS A 47 7.03 -9.32 37.88
CA CYS A 47 8.14 -10.24 37.86
C CYS A 47 7.89 -11.30 36.80
N TYR A 48 8.69 -11.28 35.74
CA TYR A 48 8.68 -12.30 34.70
C TYR A 48 9.78 -13.31 35.00
N SER A 49 9.50 -14.61 34.88
CA SER A 49 10.50 -15.66 35.05
C SER A 49 10.33 -16.78 34.02
N GLU A 50 11.44 -17.30 33.50
CA GLU A 50 11.49 -18.42 32.56
C GLU A 50 12.57 -19.42 33.00
N ASP A 51 12.19 -20.70 33.11
CA ASP A 51 13.08 -21.78 33.50
C ASP A 51 13.61 -22.50 32.25
N SER A 52 14.93 -22.57 32.11
CA SER A 52 15.65 -23.27 31.06
C SER A 52 16.33 -24.51 31.63
N TYR A 53 15.99 -25.68 31.10
CA TYR A 53 16.64 -26.93 31.47
C TYR A 53 17.69 -27.27 30.41
N ALA A 54 18.91 -27.60 30.85
CA ALA A 54 19.87 -28.27 29.97
C ALA A 54 19.34 -29.68 29.67
N ALA A 55 18.51 -29.82 28.63
CA ALA A 55 18.06 -31.13 28.18
C ALA A 55 19.29 -31.97 27.84
N ALA A 56 19.46 -33.09 28.55
CA ALA A 56 20.48 -34.07 28.23
C ALA A 56 20.35 -34.40 26.74
N THR A 57 21.45 -34.26 26.02
CA THR A 57 21.65 -34.32 24.57
C THR A 57 20.79 -35.38 23.87
N THR A 58 19.50 -35.12 23.65
CA THR A 58 18.82 -35.70 22.49
C THR A 58 19.40 -34.97 21.30
N SER A 59 19.98 -35.74 20.38
CA SER A 59 20.40 -35.30 19.06
C SER A 59 19.16 -34.80 18.29
N THR A 60 18.60 -33.68 18.72
CA THR A 60 17.69 -32.88 17.95
C THR A 60 18.60 -32.12 17.01
N GLU A 61 18.63 -32.58 15.76
CA GLU A 61 19.15 -31.82 14.63
C GLU A 61 18.64 -30.39 14.81
N VAL A 62 19.52 -29.49 15.28
CA VAL A 62 19.18 -28.11 15.57
C VAL A 62 18.82 -27.56 14.20
N ALA A 63 17.52 -27.50 13.90
CA ALA A 63 17.04 -26.87 12.70
C ALA A 63 17.60 -25.45 12.74
N LEU A 64 18.66 -25.23 11.95
CA LEU A 64 19.31 -23.95 11.79
C LEU A 64 18.16 -22.98 11.49
N ILE A 65 17.90 -22.06 12.42
CA ILE A 65 16.91 -21.01 12.20
C ILE A 65 17.40 -20.26 10.97
N GLN A 66 16.80 -20.54 9.82
CA GLN A 66 17.11 -19.84 8.59
C GLN A 66 16.40 -18.49 8.69
N TRP A 67 17.15 -17.51 9.18
CA TRP A 67 16.71 -16.12 9.15
C TRP A 67 16.39 -15.75 7.70
N PRO A 68 15.28 -15.02 7.46
CA PRO A 68 15.07 -14.42 6.16
C PRO A 68 16.32 -13.63 5.76
N PRO A 69 16.75 -13.69 4.50
CA PRO A 69 17.87 -12.87 4.04
C PRO A 69 17.55 -11.40 4.33
N ASP A 70 18.58 -10.64 4.73
CA ASP A 70 18.46 -9.21 4.93
C ASP A 70 18.02 -8.55 3.61
N CYS A 71 16.76 -8.12 3.55
CA CYS A 71 16.24 -7.39 2.40
C CYS A 71 16.72 -5.94 2.49
N GLU A 72 17.33 -5.43 1.41
CA GLU A 72 17.57 -3.99 1.30
C GLU A 72 16.25 -3.21 1.42
N PRO A 73 16.27 -2.03 2.06
CA PRO A 73 15.08 -1.20 2.17
C PRO A 73 14.56 -0.86 0.77
N VAL A 74 13.34 -1.31 0.46
CA VAL A 74 12.68 -0.97 -0.81
C VAL A 74 12.59 0.55 -0.90
N PRO A 75 13.07 1.18 -1.99
CA PRO A 75 13.00 2.62 -2.13
C PRO A 75 11.55 3.09 -2.03
N PRO A 76 11.29 4.26 -1.40
CA PRO A 76 9.94 4.78 -1.28
C PRO A 76 9.29 4.92 -2.66
N ARG A 77 8.13 4.29 -2.85
CA ARG A 77 7.38 4.37 -4.09
C ARG A 77 6.89 5.80 -4.34
N ASP A 78 7.16 6.35 -5.51
CA ASP A 78 6.68 7.67 -5.91
C ASP A 78 5.27 7.61 -6.50
N TRP A 79 4.28 7.50 -5.60
CA TRP A 79 2.86 7.45 -5.95
C TRP A 79 2.38 8.67 -6.73
N ARG A 80 3.02 9.84 -6.55
CA ARG A 80 2.59 11.09 -7.20
C ARG A 80 2.86 11.05 -8.68
N ASN A 81 4.05 10.61 -9.06
CA ASN A 81 4.43 10.51 -10.46
C ASN A 81 3.64 9.40 -11.17
N GLU A 82 3.47 8.25 -10.53
CA GLU A 82 2.65 7.17 -11.10
C GLU A 82 1.18 7.59 -11.30
N ALA A 83 0.59 8.32 -10.34
CA ALA A 83 -0.77 8.84 -10.48
C ALA A 83 -0.86 9.88 -11.60
N ARG A 84 0.14 10.77 -11.71
CA ARG A 84 0.21 11.79 -12.76
C ARG A 84 0.25 11.16 -14.16
N GLU A 85 1.08 10.15 -14.35
CA GLU A 85 1.20 9.44 -15.64
C GLU A 85 -0.12 8.77 -16.07
N LYS A 86 -0.82 8.12 -15.13
CA LYS A 86 -2.13 7.51 -15.41
C LYS A 86 -3.18 8.55 -15.79
N VAL A 87 -3.19 9.69 -15.08
CA VAL A 87 -4.10 10.80 -15.38
C VAL A 87 -3.77 11.45 -16.73
N SER A 88 -2.49 11.64 -17.08
CA SER A 88 -2.13 12.19 -18.38
C SER A 88 -2.54 11.26 -19.52
N ALA A 89 -2.31 9.95 -19.38
CA ALA A 89 -2.72 8.98 -20.38
C ALA A 89 -4.25 8.98 -20.61
N ALA A 90 -5.03 9.05 -19.53
CA ALA A 90 -6.49 9.15 -19.64
C ALA A 90 -6.96 10.48 -20.25
N ALA A 91 -6.30 11.60 -19.91
CA ALA A 91 -6.61 12.90 -20.48
C ALA A 91 -6.33 12.97 -21.98
N ASP A 92 -5.23 12.37 -22.43
CA ASP A 92 -4.88 12.33 -23.86
C ASP A 92 -5.84 11.43 -24.65
N ALA A 93 -6.25 10.30 -24.09
CA ALA A 93 -7.30 9.46 -24.68
C ALA A 93 -8.64 10.22 -24.80
N GLY A 94 -9.06 10.91 -23.74
CA GLY A 94 -10.30 11.69 -23.75
C GLY A 94 -10.28 12.86 -24.75
N LYS A 95 -9.15 13.55 -24.90
CA LYS A 95 -9.00 14.60 -25.91
C LYS A 95 -9.16 14.07 -27.33
N ALA A 96 -8.59 12.90 -27.62
CA ALA A 96 -8.71 12.29 -28.95
C ALA A 96 -10.16 11.95 -29.30
N GLU A 97 -10.93 11.43 -28.34
CA GLU A 97 -12.36 11.15 -28.52
C GLU A 97 -13.17 12.43 -28.76
N ILE A 98 -12.93 13.47 -27.96
CA ILE A 98 -13.59 14.78 -28.12
C ILE A 98 -13.28 15.39 -29.48
N GLU A 99 -12.05 15.25 -29.98
CA GLU A 99 -11.65 15.77 -31.29
C GLU A 99 -12.33 15.01 -32.45
N VAL A 100 -12.58 13.71 -32.29
CA VAL A 100 -13.38 12.95 -33.26
C VAL A 100 -14.83 13.44 -33.28
N LEU A 101 -15.44 13.61 -32.10
CA LEU A 101 -16.81 14.09 -31.99
C LEU A 101 -16.96 15.52 -32.50
N SER A 102 -15.99 16.41 -32.23
CA SER A 102 -16.02 17.80 -32.69
C SER A 102 -15.99 17.88 -34.23
N ARG A 103 -15.15 17.07 -34.88
CA ARG A 103 -15.11 16.96 -36.35
C ARG A 103 -16.43 16.45 -36.92
N GLN A 104 -17.06 15.46 -36.29
CA GLN A 104 -18.36 14.94 -36.74
C GLN A 104 -19.47 16.00 -36.60
N ALA A 105 -19.53 16.67 -35.45
CA ALA A 105 -20.48 17.75 -35.20
C ALA A 105 -20.33 18.89 -36.21
N GLN A 106 -19.09 19.29 -36.53
CA GLN A 106 -18.82 20.33 -37.52
C GLN A 106 -19.30 19.93 -38.92
N ARG A 107 -19.13 18.67 -39.33
CA ARG A 107 -19.64 18.18 -40.63
C ARG A 107 -21.16 18.23 -40.69
N LEU A 108 -21.84 17.76 -39.63
CA LEU A 108 -23.30 17.78 -39.55
C LEU A 108 -23.85 19.20 -39.57
N TYR A 109 -23.20 20.12 -38.87
CA TYR A 109 -23.54 21.54 -38.88
C TYR A 109 -23.40 22.15 -40.27
N GLN A 110 -22.30 21.88 -40.99
CA GLN A 110 -22.13 22.40 -42.35
C GLN A 110 -23.19 21.84 -43.31
N HIS A 111 -23.51 20.55 -43.18
CA HIS A 111 -24.52 19.90 -44.02
C HIS A 111 -25.94 20.45 -43.77
N SER A 112 -26.34 20.62 -42.51
CA SER A 112 -27.65 21.19 -42.18
C SER A 112 -27.75 22.65 -42.66
N ARG A 113 -26.65 23.40 -42.55
CA ARG A 113 -26.57 24.77 -43.03
C ARG A 113 -26.71 24.87 -44.55
N SER A 114 -26.00 24.04 -45.33
CA SER A 114 -26.13 24.05 -46.80
C SER A 114 -27.54 23.69 -47.24
N TRP A 115 -28.13 22.66 -46.62
CA TRP A 115 -29.51 22.25 -46.89
C TRP A 115 -30.54 23.35 -46.57
N LEU A 116 -30.34 24.10 -45.47
CA LEU A 116 -31.22 25.23 -45.13
C LEU A 116 -31.10 26.34 -46.18
N TYR A 117 -29.89 26.66 -46.64
CA TYR A 117 -29.69 27.65 -47.69
C TYR A 117 -30.31 27.23 -49.02
N GLU A 118 -30.18 25.97 -49.42
CA GLU A 118 -30.84 25.42 -50.62
C GLU A 118 -32.37 25.55 -50.54
N ARG A 119 -32.97 25.23 -49.38
CA ARG A 119 -34.42 25.38 -49.17
C ARG A 119 -34.90 26.81 -49.23
N LEU A 120 -34.15 27.74 -48.65
CA LEU A 120 -34.47 29.17 -48.70
C LEU A 120 -34.34 29.71 -50.13
N ALA A 121 -33.30 29.30 -50.86
CA ALA A 121 -33.11 29.66 -52.26
C ALA A 121 -34.27 29.15 -53.14
N ALA A 122 -34.67 27.88 -52.99
CA ALA A 122 -35.79 27.30 -53.74
C ALA A 122 -37.12 28.06 -53.48
N ARG A 123 -37.41 28.41 -52.22
CA ARG A 123 -38.61 29.22 -51.88
C ARG A 123 -38.60 30.61 -52.49
N ASN A 124 -37.44 31.27 -52.55
CA ASN A 124 -37.34 32.60 -53.17
C ASN A 124 -37.53 32.53 -54.70
N VAL A 125 -37.07 31.47 -55.35
CA VAL A 125 -37.27 31.27 -56.80
C VAL A 125 -38.76 31.07 -57.14
N ASP A 126 -39.48 30.27 -56.35
CA ASP A 126 -40.93 30.05 -56.54
C ASP A 126 -41.77 31.33 -56.39
N GLN A 127 -41.34 32.30 -55.56
CA GLN A 127 -42.02 33.60 -55.43
C GLN A 127 -41.79 34.54 -56.62
N THR A 128 -40.69 34.36 -57.37
CA THR A 128 -40.37 35.21 -58.53
C THR A 128 -40.95 34.71 -59.86
N GLY A 129 -41.53 33.51 -59.91
CA GLY A 129 -42.10 32.92 -61.13
C GLY A 129 -43.57 33.27 -61.44
N GLY A 130 -44.24 34.05 -60.58
CA GLY A 130 -45.69 34.28 -60.63
C GLY A 130 -46.13 35.66 -61.11
N TYR A 131 -45.67 36.14 -62.27
CA TYR A 131 -46.35 37.22 -63.00
C TYR A 131 -46.08 37.08 -64.51
N ALA A 132 -47.00 36.41 -65.20
CA ALA A 132 -47.08 36.43 -66.65
C ALA A 132 -48.52 36.81 -67.05
N GLY A 133 -48.66 38.05 -67.51
CA GLY A 133 -49.59 38.45 -68.57
C GLY A 133 -51.09 38.43 -68.27
N GLY A 134 -51.61 39.57 -67.83
CA GLY A 134 -52.99 39.98 -68.10
C GLY A 134 -52.97 41.30 -68.85
N GLY A 135 -53.25 41.26 -70.15
CA GLY A 135 -53.35 42.40 -71.06
C GLY A 135 -54.06 41.99 -72.33
#